data_AF-A0A2E4HUH0-F1
#
_entry.id   AF-A0A2E4HUH0-F1
#
_cell.length_a   1.000
_cell.length_b   1.000
_cell.length_c   1.000
_cell.angle_alpha   90.00
_cell.angle_beta   90.00
_cell.angle_gamma   90.00
#
_symmetry.space_group_name_H-M   'P 1'
#
loop_
_entity.id
_entity.type
_entity.pdbx_description
1 polymer ?
#
loop_
_entity_poly.entity_id
_entity_poly.type
_entity_poly.pdbx_seq_one_letter_code
_entity_poly.pdbx_strand_id
1 'polypeptide(L)'
;MADRGKRRPAYRCPLSKRHGIGSTAHLSRQERSARRHQNDQELRRYVHGTLDRDTLERLVPDIRVDALGTFCPEPVIRTQNRMAHAKSGEIAMLLADDVGVEIDIPAWCLSTGNEYLGLLKAEVGYKVFVRRASPKHP
;
A
#
# COMPACT_ATOMS: atom_id res chain seq x y z
N MET A 1 -29.72 -19.21 44.82
CA MET A 1 -30.36 -18.01 44.22
C MET A 1 -29.48 -17.53 43.09
N ALA A 2 -30.03 -17.43 41.89
CA ALA A 2 -29.33 -17.36 40.62
C ALA A 2 -28.73 -15.97 40.29
N ASP A 3 -27.58 -16.02 39.62
CA ASP A 3 -27.16 -15.27 38.41
C ASP A 3 -27.69 -13.84 38.20
N ARG A 4 -26.74 -12.90 37.99
CA ARG A 4 -26.68 -12.15 36.71
C ARG A 4 -25.50 -11.17 36.65
N GLY A 5 -24.48 -11.55 35.89
CA GLY A 5 -23.48 -10.63 35.35
C GLY A 5 -24.15 -9.57 34.47
N LYS A 6 -23.83 -8.29 34.72
CA LYS A 6 -24.33 -7.16 33.94
C LYS A 6 -23.74 -7.21 32.52
N ARG A 7 -24.52 -7.71 31.56
CA ARG A 7 -24.22 -7.63 30.13
C ARG A 7 -24.26 -6.16 29.68
N ARG A 8 -23.21 -5.71 29.00
CA ARG A 8 -23.19 -4.40 28.32
C ARG A 8 -24.26 -4.37 27.22
N PRO A 9 -24.92 -3.23 26.96
CA PRO A 9 -25.93 -3.13 25.92
C PRO A 9 -25.28 -3.26 24.54
N ALA A 10 -25.85 -4.14 23.70
CA ALA A 10 -25.48 -4.24 22.30
C ALA A 10 -26.00 -2.99 21.57
N TYR A 11 -25.09 -2.17 21.06
CA TYR A 11 -25.46 -1.09 20.15
C TYR A 11 -26.00 -1.72 18.86
N ARG A 12 -27.31 -1.57 18.65
CA ARG A 12 -28.03 -2.05 17.47
C ARG A 12 -27.67 -1.13 16.31
N CYS A 13 -26.83 -1.59 15.39
CA CYS A 13 -26.56 -0.88 14.14
C CYS A 13 -27.86 -0.83 13.30
N PRO A 14 -28.42 0.35 12.98
CA PRO A 14 -29.63 0.45 12.18
C PRO A 14 -29.28 0.25 10.70
N LEU A 15 -29.50 -0.97 10.21
CA LEU A 15 -29.33 -1.31 8.79
C LEU A 15 -30.46 -0.69 7.93
N SER A 16 -30.01 0.15 6.99
CA SER A 16 -30.38 0.19 5.58
C SER A 16 -31.85 0.50 5.19
N LYS A 17 -32.07 1.69 4.61
CA LYS A 17 -32.97 1.82 3.47
C LYS A 17 -32.17 1.58 2.19
N ARG A 18 -32.30 0.40 1.60
CA ARG A 18 -31.73 0.04 0.30
C ARG A 18 -32.69 0.54 -0.79
N HIS A 19 -32.25 1.48 -1.61
CA HIS A 19 -32.77 1.63 -2.97
C HIS A 19 -31.79 0.90 -3.88
N GLY A 20 -32.28 -0.11 -4.61
CA GLY A 20 -31.47 -1.01 -5.40
C GLY A 20 -31.23 -0.51 -6.82
N ILE A 21 -30.06 -0.83 -7.36
CA ILE A 21 -29.83 -1.17 -8.77
C ILE A 21 -28.44 -1.80 -8.86
N GLY A 22 -28.37 -3.04 -9.39
CA GLY A 22 -27.13 -3.79 -9.58
C GLY A 22 -27.30 -5.24 -9.13
N SER A 23 -27.23 -6.17 -10.08
CA SER A 23 -27.22 -7.62 -9.83
C SER A 23 -26.24 -7.95 -8.69
N THR A 24 -26.76 -8.35 -7.53
CA THR A 24 -25.92 -8.89 -6.45
C THR A 24 -25.46 -10.26 -6.90
N ALA A 25 -24.36 -10.31 -7.64
CA ALA A 25 -23.73 -11.57 -8.02
C ALA A 25 -23.43 -12.35 -6.73
N HIS A 26 -24.24 -13.36 -6.43
CA HIS A 26 -24.02 -14.29 -5.32
C HIS A 26 -22.84 -15.18 -5.69
N LEU A 27 -21.62 -14.68 -5.47
CA LEU A 27 -20.40 -15.46 -5.64
C LEU A 27 -20.50 -16.74 -4.83
N SER A 28 -20.14 -17.88 -5.41
CA SER A 28 -20.07 -19.15 -4.72
C SER A 28 -19.14 -19.08 -3.50
N ARG A 29 -19.30 -20.03 -2.57
CA ARG A 29 -18.42 -20.14 -1.40
C ARG A 29 -16.95 -20.30 -1.81
N GLN A 30 -16.72 -21.00 -2.92
CA GLN A 30 -15.40 -21.20 -3.51
C GLN A 30 -14.83 -19.88 -4.05
N GLU A 31 -15.60 -19.10 -4.82
CA GLU A 31 -15.17 -17.78 -5.34
C GLU A 31 -14.89 -16.78 -4.22
N ARG A 32 -15.68 -16.79 -3.14
CA ARG A 32 -15.43 -15.95 -1.96
C ARG A 32 -14.13 -16.31 -1.24
N SER A 33 -13.80 -17.61 -1.16
CA SER A 33 -12.54 -18.06 -0.57
C SER A 33 -11.34 -17.69 -1.45
N ALA A 34 -11.44 -17.92 -2.76
CA ALA A 34 -10.40 -17.58 -3.73
C ALA A 34 -10.07 -16.08 -3.73
N ARG A 35 -11.10 -15.22 -3.71
CA ARG A 35 -10.91 -13.76 -3.63
C ARG A 35 -10.21 -13.31 -2.34
N ARG A 36 -10.50 -13.95 -1.19
CA ARG A 36 -9.78 -13.66 0.06
C ARG A 36 -8.30 -14.00 -0.04
N HIS A 37 -7.98 -15.20 -0.53
CA HIS A 37 -6.59 -15.62 -0.72
C HIS A 37 -5.84 -14.71 -1.70
N GLN A 38 -6.48 -14.29 -2.80
CA GLN A 38 -5.91 -13.36 -3.76
C GLN A 38 -5.60 -12.00 -3.13
N ASN A 39 -6.53 -11.43 -2.36
CA ASN A 39 -6.33 -10.16 -1.66
C ASN A 39 -5.20 -10.26 -0.61
N ASP A 40 -5.13 -11.36 0.13
CA ASP A 40 -4.09 -11.59 1.13
C ASP A 40 -2.69 -11.65 0.47
N GLN A 41 -2.59 -12.27 -0.71
CA GLN A 41 -1.35 -12.35 -1.48
C GLN A 41 -0.92 -10.99 -2.03
N GLU A 42 -1.86 -10.19 -2.54
CA GLU A 42 -1.59 -8.83 -3.03
C GLU A 42 -1.12 -7.90 -1.91
N LEU A 43 -1.77 -7.94 -0.73
CA LEU A 43 -1.38 -7.14 0.42
C LEU A 43 0.02 -7.51 0.93
N ARG A 44 0.39 -8.79 0.94
CA ARG A 44 1.74 -9.24 1.33
C ARG A 44 2.83 -8.62 0.46
N ARG A 45 2.57 -8.42 -0.83
CA ARG A 45 3.49 -7.76 -1.76
C ARG A 45 3.77 -6.31 -1.36
N TYR A 46 2.75 -5.57 -0.96
CA TYR A 46 2.93 -4.19 -0.51
C TYR A 46 3.56 -4.12 0.89
N VAL A 47 3.45 -5.14 1.73
CA VAL A 47 4.15 -5.15 3.04
C VAL A 47 5.64 -5.45 2.90
N HIS A 48 6.03 -6.36 1.99
CA HIS A 48 7.41 -6.87 1.93
C HIS A 48 8.23 -6.38 0.73
N GLY A 49 7.59 -5.73 -0.25
CA GLY A 49 8.21 -5.44 -1.54
C GLY A 49 8.16 -6.63 -2.49
N THR A 50 8.55 -6.40 -3.74
CA THR A 50 8.62 -7.43 -4.79
C THR A 50 10.02 -7.99 -5.01
N LEU A 51 11.06 -7.20 -4.70
CA LEU A 51 12.45 -7.54 -4.96
C LEU A 51 13.16 -7.94 -3.67
N ASP A 52 14.12 -8.84 -3.80
CA ASP A 52 15.02 -9.19 -2.71
C ASP A 52 16.04 -8.07 -2.43
N ARG A 53 16.63 -8.12 -1.23
CA ARG A 53 17.59 -7.12 -0.75
C ARG A 53 18.78 -6.93 -1.70
N ASP A 54 19.35 -8.03 -2.17
CA ASP A 54 20.57 -8.07 -2.98
C ASP A 54 20.34 -7.48 -4.38
N THR A 55 19.15 -7.71 -4.94
CA THR A 55 18.67 -7.06 -6.16
C THR A 55 18.45 -5.56 -5.97
N LEU A 56 17.83 -5.13 -4.87
CA LEU A 56 17.62 -3.72 -4.57
C LEU A 56 18.93 -2.94 -4.42
N GLU A 57 19.97 -3.55 -3.83
CA GLU A 57 21.27 -2.89 -3.60
C GLU A 57 21.98 -2.58 -4.93
N ARG A 58 21.77 -3.42 -5.95
CA ARG A 58 22.34 -3.24 -7.30
C ARG A 58 21.42 -2.47 -8.25
N LEU A 59 20.22 -2.12 -7.83
CA LEU A 59 19.24 -1.48 -8.69
C LEU A 59 19.68 -0.04 -9.01
N VAL A 60 19.69 0.30 -10.30
CA VAL A 60 19.98 1.67 -10.76
C VAL A 60 18.66 2.43 -10.87
N PRO A 61 18.43 3.47 -10.05
CA PRO A 61 17.21 4.27 -10.16
C PRO A 61 17.35 5.33 -11.25
N ASP A 62 16.28 5.51 -12.02
CA ASP A 62 16.15 6.58 -13.01
C ASP A 62 15.91 7.94 -12.32
N ILE A 63 15.15 7.92 -11.23
CA ILE A 63 14.75 9.11 -10.48
C ILE A 63 15.25 8.99 -9.04
N ARG A 64 15.86 10.07 -8.52
CA ARG A 64 16.27 10.18 -7.12
C ARG A 64 15.47 11.25 -6.41
N VAL A 65 14.90 10.90 -5.27
CA VAL A 65 14.11 11.79 -4.42
C VAL A 65 14.79 11.87 -3.07
N ASP A 66 15.21 13.07 -2.69
CA ASP A 66 15.82 13.32 -1.38
C ASP A 66 14.79 13.98 -0.46
N ALA A 67 14.52 13.30 0.65
CA ALA A 67 13.59 13.69 1.71
C ALA A 67 14.23 13.49 3.10
N LEU A 68 15.56 13.46 3.21
CA LEU A 68 16.25 13.41 4.49
C LEU A 68 15.91 14.65 5.36
N GLY A 69 15.72 14.43 6.66
CA GLY A 69 15.37 15.48 7.62
C GLY A 69 13.93 15.98 7.47
N THR A 70 13.10 15.29 6.68
CA THR A 70 11.68 15.62 6.52
C THR A 70 10.82 14.48 7.04
N PHE A 71 9.70 14.83 7.66
CA PHE A 71 8.76 13.88 8.23
C PHE A 71 7.46 13.87 7.42
N CYS A 72 6.67 12.80 7.60
CA CYS A 72 5.34 12.68 7.02
C CYS A 72 4.51 13.97 7.16
N PRO A 73 3.88 14.48 6.09
CA PRO A 73 3.67 13.84 4.78
C PRO A 73 4.70 14.17 3.69
N GLU A 74 5.74 14.94 3.99
CA GLU A 74 6.64 15.52 2.98
C GLU A 74 7.35 14.47 2.09
N PRO A 75 7.90 13.35 2.62
CA PRO A 75 8.53 12.32 1.78
C PRO A 75 7.59 11.74 0.71
N VAL A 76 6.32 11.53 1.06
CA VAL A 76 5.31 10.98 0.15
C VAL A 76 4.95 12.01 -0.92
N ILE A 77 4.74 13.27 -0.53
CA ILE A 77 4.40 14.36 -1.45
C ILE A 77 5.53 14.57 -2.46
N ARG A 78 6.79 14.60 -1.99
CA ARG A 78 7.97 14.71 -2.87
C ARG A 78 8.05 13.56 -3.87
N THR A 79 7.85 12.34 -3.38
CA THR A 79 7.85 11.14 -4.22
C THR A 79 6.74 11.22 -5.27
N GLN A 80 5.52 11.61 -4.86
CA GLN A 80 4.38 11.78 -5.75
C GLN A 80 4.66 12.81 -6.84
N ASN A 81 5.18 13.98 -6.48
CA ASN A 81 5.50 15.05 -7.44
C ASN A 81 6.54 14.60 -8.48
N ARG A 82 7.58 13.88 -8.04
CA ARG A 82 8.59 13.34 -8.96
C ARG A 82 8.02 12.23 -9.85
N MET A 83 7.18 11.37 -9.29
CA MET A 83 6.55 10.25 -10.00
C MET A 83 5.42 10.69 -10.95
N ALA A 84 4.84 11.87 -10.76
CA ALA A 84 3.85 12.43 -11.67
C ALA A 84 4.41 12.69 -13.07
N HIS A 85 5.71 12.98 -13.17
CA HIS A 85 6.42 13.20 -14.43
C HIS A 85 7.18 11.98 -14.94
N ALA A 86 7.17 10.86 -14.19
CA ALA A 86 7.86 9.64 -14.55
C ALA A 86 7.14 8.88 -15.67
N LYS A 87 7.90 8.28 -16.58
CA LYS A 87 7.39 7.37 -17.59
C LYS A 87 7.06 6.02 -16.97
N SER A 88 6.16 5.28 -17.63
CA SER A 88 5.84 3.92 -17.23
C SER A 88 7.08 3.03 -17.24
N GLY A 89 7.27 2.29 -16.15
CA GLY A 89 8.43 1.41 -15.96
C GLY A 89 9.65 2.09 -15.32
N GLU A 90 9.70 3.43 -15.25
CA GLU A 90 10.80 4.13 -14.56
C GLU A 90 10.79 3.83 -13.06
N ILE A 91 11.99 3.77 -12.50
CA ILE A 91 12.26 3.43 -11.10
C ILE A 91 12.72 4.68 -10.36
N ALA A 92 11.98 5.03 -9.31
CA ALA A 92 12.37 6.06 -8.36
C ALA A 92 12.95 5.45 -7.09
N MET A 93 14.04 6.03 -6.61
CA MET A 93 14.62 5.77 -5.30
C MET A 93 14.42 7.01 -4.41
N LEU A 94 13.72 6.82 -3.30
CA LEU A 94 13.54 7.78 -2.22
C LEU A 94 14.57 7.53 -1.13
N LEU A 95 15.23 8.59 -0.68
CA LEU A 95 16.06 8.61 0.50
C LEU A 95 15.34 9.41 1.61
N ALA A 96 15.03 8.74 2.72
CA ALA A 96 14.31 9.34 3.85
C ALA A 96 14.76 8.70 5.17
N ASP A 97 14.81 9.47 6.25
CA ASP A 97 15.18 9.01 7.59
C ASP A 97 13.97 8.80 8.52
N ASP A 98 12.77 9.17 8.07
CA ASP A 98 11.52 8.95 8.77
C ASP A 98 11.13 7.46 8.77
N VAL A 99 10.87 6.88 9.94
CA VAL A 99 10.39 5.50 10.11
C VAL A 99 9.00 5.29 9.48
N GLY A 100 8.22 6.36 9.31
CA GLY A 100 6.89 6.31 8.68
C GLY A 100 6.93 5.84 7.24
N VAL A 101 8.06 5.99 6.53
CA VAL A 101 8.17 5.59 5.11
C VAL A 101 8.01 4.09 4.88
N GLU A 102 8.26 3.27 5.90
CA GLU A 102 8.02 1.80 5.85
C GLU A 102 6.53 1.47 5.63
N ILE A 103 5.62 2.36 6.05
CA ILE A 103 4.17 2.17 5.98
C ILE A 103 3.57 3.07 4.89
N ASP A 104 4.00 4.32 4.85
CA ASP A 104 3.38 5.36 4.02
C ASP A 104 3.64 5.14 2.52
N ILE A 105 4.87 4.77 2.14
CA ILE A 105 5.21 4.56 0.72
C ILE A 105 4.47 3.34 0.14
N PRO A 106 4.42 2.17 0.80
CA PRO A 106 3.64 1.07 0.28
C PRO A 106 2.13 1.35 0.23
N ALA A 107 1.58 2.05 1.22
CA ALA A 107 0.17 2.47 1.21
C ALA A 107 -0.13 3.42 0.04
N TRP A 108 0.78 4.35 -0.23
CA TRP A 108 0.70 5.23 -1.39
C TRP A 108 0.83 4.47 -2.73
N CYS A 109 1.72 3.47 -2.81
CA CYS A 109 1.84 2.62 -3.99
C CYS A 109 0.54 1.83 -4.25
N LEU A 110 -0.05 1.27 -3.20
CA LEU A 110 -1.33 0.56 -3.28
C LEU A 110 -2.46 1.47 -3.78
N SER A 111 -2.55 2.70 -3.29
CA SER A 111 -3.62 3.64 -3.69
C SER A 111 -3.46 4.21 -5.09
N THR A 112 -2.21 4.40 -5.55
CA THR A 112 -1.89 4.93 -6.88
C THR A 112 -1.75 3.87 -7.96
N GLY A 113 -1.69 2.59 -7.56
CA GLY A 113 -1.39 1.46 -8.44
C GLY A 113 0.08 1.39 -8.87
N ASN A 114 0.95 2.23 -8.31
CA ASN A 114 2.39 2.11 -8.49
C ASN A 114 2.92 0.84 -7.81
N GLU A 115 4.07 0.37 -8.24
CA GLU A 115 4.63 -0.87 -7.73
C GLU A 115 5.71 -0.59 -6.70
N TYR A 116 5.47 -1.07 -5.48
CA TYR A 116 6.46 -1.03 -4.42
C TYR A 116 7.48 -2.16 -4.63
N LEU A 117 8.73 -1.79 -4.91
CA LEU A 117 9.80 -2.76 -5.17
C LEU A 117 10.43 -3.26 -3.88
N GLY A 118 10.53 -2.39 -2.87
CA GLY A 118 11.05 -2.74 -1.56
C GLY A 118 11.80 -1.58 -0.91
N LEU A 119 12.38 -1.86 0.25
CA LEU A 119 13.08 -0.91 1.08
C LEU A 119 14.39 -1.52 1.59
N LEU A 120 15.43 -0.69 1.58
CA LEU A 120 16.73 -1.00 2.13
C LEU A 120 17.06 -0.05 3.28
N LYS A 121 17.56 -0.61 4.38
CA LYS A 121 18.18 0.19 5.43
C LYS A 121 19.57 0.59 4.94
N ALA A 122 19.84 1.89 4.90
CA ALA A 122 21.14 2.44 4.53
C ALA A 122 21.86 2.94 5.79
N GLU A 123 23.12 3.33 5.65
CA GLU A 123 23.89 4.01 6.71
C GLU A 123 23.16 5.26 7.23
N VAL A 124 22.50 5.98 6.32
CA VAL A 124 21.70 7.17 6.62
C VAL A 124 20.28 6.93 6.15
N GLY A 125 19.40 6.58 7.10
CA GLY A 125 17.97 6.37 6.86
C GLY A 125 17.63 5.15 5.99
N TYR A 126 16.67 5.34 5.10
CA TYR A 126 16.01 4.32 4.30
C TYR A 126 16.06 4.68 2.83
N LYS A 127 16.39 3.69 2.00
CA LYS A 127 16.26 3.76 0.54
C LYS A 127 15.04 2.97 0.12
N VAL A 128 14.04 3.66 -0.39
CA VAL A 128 12.76 3.06 -0.79
C VAL A 128 12.66 3.09 -2.31
N PHE A 129 12.32 1.98 -2.92
CA PHE A 129 12.26 1.84 -4.37
C PHE A 129 10.82 1.64 -4.85
N VAL A 130 10.43 2.43 -5.84
CA VAL A 130 9.09 2.40 -6.43
C VAL A 130 9.22 2.42 -7.95
N ARG A 131 8.45 1.57 -8.63
CA ARG A 131 8.32 1.57 -10.09
C ARG A 131 7.00 2.21 -10.51
N ARG A 132 7.08 3.09 -11.50
CA ARG A 132 5.90 3.73 -12.10
C ARG A 132 5.11 2.67 -12.86
N ALA A 133 3.88 2.39 -12.43
CA ALA A 133 3.02 1.50 -13.19
C ALA A 133 2.58 2.16 -14.50
N SER A 134 2.36 1.34 -15.53
CA SER A 134 1.78 1.81 -16.78
C SER A 134 0.38 2.41 -16.51
N PRO A 135 0.02 3.55 -17.12
CA PRO A 135 -1.34 4.02 -17.13
C PRO A 135 -2.19 2.90 -17.71
N LYS A 136 -3.06 2.31 -16.89
CA LYS A 136 -4.13 1.46 -17.40
C LYS A 136 -5.06 2.40 -18.16
N HIS A 137 -4.95 2.40 -19.48
CA HIS A 137 -5.91 3.10 -20.32
C HIS A 137 -7.31 2.50 -20.04
N PRO A 138 -8.34 3.33 -19.83
CA PRO A 138 -9.71 2.85 -19.65
C PRO A 138 -10.24 2.09 -20.86
#